data_AF-A0A7C6NQF9-F1
#
_entry.id   AF-A0A7C6NQF9-F1
#
_cell.length_a   1.000
_cell.length_b   1.000
_cell.length_c   1.000
_cell.angle_alpha   90.00
_cell.angle_beta   90.00
_cell.angle_gamma   90.00
#
_symmetry.space_group_name_H-M   'P 1'
#
loop_
_entity.id
_entity.type
_entity.pdbx_description
1 polymer ?
#
loop_
_entity_poly.entity_id
_entity_poly.type
_entity_poly.pdbx_seq_one_letter_code
_entity_poly.pdbx_strand_id
1 'polypeptide(L)'
;MSRKLDAAIAEGLGKDVCWKKWETRGGFDVFTDASPGEKGADAYFFHNEHLIDAVPHYFEDGNDMLGLDAEMRARGYWLDTLRYFTVVDTNGYLQGWWRVVYWKRERNGEFYHACASTELLARALAVHKALTGKEWKE
;
A
#
# COMPACT_ATOMS: atom_id res chain seq x y z
N MET A 1 -6.18 3.66 -9.02
CA MET A 1 -5.62 2.39 -8.54
C MET A 1 -6.53 1.94 -7.42
N SER A 2 -7.03 0.71 -7.46
CA SER A 2 -7.95 0.27 -6.41
C SER A 2 -7.22 0.21 -5.07
N ARG A 3 -7.92 0.48 -3.94
CA ARG A 3 -7.43 0.38 -2.55
C ARG A 3 -6.91 -1.01 -2.15
N LYS A 4 -6.86 -1.94 -3.10
CA LYS A 4 -6.42 -3.31 -2.97
C LYS A 4 -4.94 -3.42 -2.57
N LEU A 5 -4.08 -2.52 -3.05
CA LEU A 5 -2.67 -2.52 -2.62
C LEU A 5 -2.55 -2.16 -1.14
N ASP A 6 -3.26 -1.13 -0.68
CA ASP A 6 -3.28 -0.75 0.74
C ASP A 6 -3.83 -1.89 1.61
N ALA A 7 -4.94 -2.51 1.17
CA ALA A 7 -5.53 -3.67 1.82
C ALA A 7 -4.52 -4.83 1.94
N ALA A 8 -3.83 -5.18 0.85
CA ALA A 8 -2.84 -6.25 0.87
C ALA A 8 -1.63 -5.94 1.74
N ILE A 9 -1.22 -4.67 1.83
CA ILE A 9 -0.19 -4.24 2.79
C ILE A 9 -0.70 -4.42 4.22
N ALA A 10 -1.93 -4.00 4.53
CA ALA A 10 -2.53 -4.20 5.85
C ALA A 10 -2.63 -5.69 6.23
N GLU A 11 -3.05 -6.55 5.31
CA GLU A 11 -3.03 -8.01 5.50
C GLU A 11 -1.61 -8.53 5.75
N GLY A 12 -0.62 -8.07 4.98
CA GLY A 12 0.79 -8.40 5.18
C GLY A 12 1.36 -7.94 6.53
N LEU A 13 0.79 -6.89 7.11
CA LEU A 13 1.08 -6.45 8.48
C LEU A 13 0.38 -7.30 9.55
N GLY A 14 -0.49 -8.23 9.15
CA GLY A 14 -1.25 -9.11 10.03
C GLY A 14 -2.61 -8.55 10.45
N LYS A 15 -3.15 -7.57 9.71
CA LYS A 15 -4.49 -7.02 9.96
C LYS A 15 -5.55 -7.91 9.30
N ASP A 16 -6.69 -8.04 9.96
CA ASP A 16 -7.86 -8.71 9.40
C ASP A 16 -8.68 -7.68 8.60
N VAL A 17 -8.58 -7.76 7.26
CA VAL A 17 -9.13 -6.76 6.35
C VAL A 17 -10.49 -7.19 5.81
N CYS A 18 -11.43 -6.24 5.77
CA CYS A 18 -12.74 -6.41 5.14
C CYS A 18 -13.07 -5.26 4.20
N TRP A 19 -14.01 -5.51 3.29
CA TRP A 19 -14.48 -4.52 2.31
C TRP A 19 -15.90 -4.12 2.65
N LYS A 20 -16.12 -2.82 2.78
CA LYS A 20 -17.40 -2.26 3.24
C LYS A 20 -17.76 -1.03 2.42
N LYS A 21 -19.05 -0.68 2.40
CA LYS A 21 -19.56 0.53 1.79
C LYS A 21 -20.72 1.11 2.59
N TRP A 22 -20.96 2.40 2.42
CA TRP A 22 -22.16 3.07 2.91
C TRP A 22 -23.27 2.98 1.86
N GLU A 23 -24.46 2.56 2.29
CA GLU A 23 -25.67 2.55 1.47
C GLU A 23 -26.81 3.26 2.19
N THR A 24 -27.54 4.12 1.49
CA THR A 24 -28.76 4.71 2.01
C THR A 24 -29.94 3.74 1.78
N ARG A 25 -30.50 3.20 2.86
CA ARG A 25 -31.69 2.32 2.83
C ARG A 25 -32.79 2.93 3.69
N GLY A 26 -33.92 3.26 3.06
CA GLY A 26 -35.09 3.81 3.77
C GLY A 26 -34.82 5.16 4.47
N GLY A 27 -33.88 5.95 3.96
CA GLY A 27 -33.49 7.25 4.55
C GLY A 27 -32.40 7.18 5.63
N PHE A 28 -31.84 6.01 5.90
CA PHE A 28 -30.72 5.82 6.84
C PHE A 28 -29.50 5.30 6.10
N ASP A 29 -28.31 5.80 6.47
CA ASP A 29 -27.04 5.28 5.98
C ASP A 29 -26.63 4.04 6.78
N VAL A 30 -26.45 2.93 6.07
CA VAL A 30 -26.10 1.63 6.63
C VAL A 30 -24.74 1.23 6.10
N PHE A 31 -23.90 0.69 6.98
CA PHE A 31 -22.58 0.18 6.64
C PHE A 31 -22.65 -1.32 6.34
N THR A 32 -22.40 -1.71 5.10
CA THR A 32 -22.63 -3.08 4.61
C THR A 32 -21.38 -3.71 4.01
N ASP A 33 -21.33 -5.04 3.98
CA ASP A 33 -20.32 -5.78 3.23
C ASP A 33 -20.35 -5.43 1.75
N ALA A 34 -19.15 -5.38 1.15
CA ALA A 34 -18.94 -5.07 -0.25
C ALA A 34 -17.85 -5.94 -0.86
N SER A 35 -17.79 -6.00 -2.19
CA SER A 35 -16.69 -6.65 -2.90
C SER A 35 -15.59 -5.65 -3.28
N PRO A 36 -14.31 -6.08 -3.38
CA PRO A 36 -13.23 -5.24 -3.88
C PRO A 36 -13.55 -4.74 -5.30
N GLY A 37 -13.65 -3.41 -5.47
CA GLY A 37 -13.97 -2.77 -6.76
C GLY A 37 -15.46 -2.49 -7.00
N GLU A 38 -16.33 -2.87 -6.07
CA GLU A 38 -17.72 -2.38 -6.06
C GLU A 38 -17.75 -0.86 -5.84
N LYS A 39 -18.72 -0.18 -6.45
CA LYS A 39 -18.82 1.28 -6.36
C LYS A 39 -19.06 1.70 -4.89
N GLY A 40 -18.16 2.55 -4.37
CA GLY A 40 -18.22 3.03 -3.00
C GLY A 40 -17.68 2.05 -1.96
N ALA A 41 -17.13 0.91 -2.37
CA ALA A 41 -16.43 0.00 -1.49
C ALA A 41 -15.05 0.55 -1.11
N ASP A 42 -14.71 0.45 0.17
CA ASP A 42 -13.39 0.77 0.71
C ASP A 42 -12.92 -0.34 1.66
N ALA A 43 -11.62 -0.36 1.93
CA ALA A 43 -10.96 -1.34 2.78
C ALA A 43 -10.91 -0.85 4.24
N TYR A 44 -11.27 -1.74 5.15
CA TYR A 44 -11.26 -1.54 6.60
C TYR A 44 -10.55 -2.70 7.27
N PHE A 45 -10.11 -2.53 8.50
CA PHE A 45 -9.58 -3.63 9.30
C PHE A 45 -10.17 -3.64 10.70
N PHE A 46 -10.28 -4.82 11.29
CA PHE A 46 -10.76 -5.01 12.64
C PHE A 46 -9.64 -4.79 13.66
N HIS A 47 -9.91 -3.97 14.67
CA HIS A 47 -9.13 -3.96 15.92
C HIS A 47 -9.59 -5.07 16.87
N ASN A 48 -10.91 -5.32 16.87
CA ASN A 48 -11.60 -6.39 17.58
C ASN A 48 -12.99 -6.59 16.93
N GLU A 49 -13.83 -7.47 17.50
CA GLU A 49 -15.17 -7.80 16.96
C GLU A 49 -16.14 -6.61 16.82
N HIS A 50 -15.84 -5.46 17.46
CA HIS A 50 -16.74 -4.31 17.53
C HIS A 50 -16.14 -3.01 17.00
N LEU A 51 -14.82 -2.97 16.76
CA LEU A 51 -14.11 -1.79 16.32
C LEU A 51 -13.43 -2.06 15.00
N ILE A 52 -13.84 -1.29 14.00
CA ILE A 52 -13.25 -1.24 12.67
C ILE A 52 -12.66 0.14 12.42
N ASP A 53 -11.54 0.18 11.70
CA ASP A 53 -10.95 1.43 11.22
C ASP A 53 -10.64 1.31 9.72
N ALA A 54 -10.62 2.45 9.04
CA ALA A 54 -10.26 2.50 7.63
C ALA A 54 -8.80 2.08 7.46
N VAL A 55 -8.51 1.29 6.42
CA VAL A 55 -7.12 1.00 6.05
C VAL A 55 -6.43 2.32 5.68
N PRO A 56 -5.22 2.62 6.18
CA PRO A 56 -4.52 3.84 5.80
C PRO A 56 -4.23 3.91 4.28
N HIS A 57 -4.15 5.11 3.72
CA HIS A 57 -3.90 5.36 2.30
C HIS A 57 -2.41 5.34 1.99
N TYR A 58 -1.74 4.21 2.20
CA TYR A 58 -0.28 4.13 2.12
C TYR A 58 0.28 4.62 0.77
N PHE A 59 -0.35 4.29 -0.38
CA PHE A 59 0.19 4.73 -1.68
C PHE A 59 -0.25 6.15 -2.12
N GLU A 60 -1.14 6.81 -1.38
CA GLU A 60 -1.70 8.14 -1.75
C GLU A 60 -1.46 9.23 -0.70
N ASP A 61 -1.31 8.88 0.59
CA ASP A 61 -1.09 9.79 1.71
C ASP A 61 0.33 9.62 2.28
N GLY A 62 1.08 10.71 2.27
CA GLY A 62 2.44 10.75 2.78
C GLY A 62 2.55 10.53 4.30
N ASN A 63 1.55 10.93 5.08
CA ASN A 63 1.55 10.72 6.53
C ASN A 63 1.33 9.25 6.87
N ASP A 64 0.40 8.59 6.18
CA ASP A 64 0.16 7.15 6.34
C ASP A 64 1.39 6.35 5.92
N MET A 65 2.07 6.77 4.85
CA MET A 65 3.35 6.19 4.45
C MET A 65 4.46 6.39 5.50
N LEU A 66 4.51 7.53 6.20
CA LEU A 66 5.48 7.72 7.29
C LEU A 66 5.22 6.75 8.46
N GLY A 67 3.95 6.52 8.80
CA GLY A 67 3.55 5.51 9.78
C GLY A 67 3.96 4.10 9.35
N LEU A 68 3.73 3.76 8.08
CA LEU A 68 4.15 2.49 7.50
C LEU A 68 5.67 2.30 7.54
N ASP A 69 6.43 3.34 7.19
CA ASP A 69 7.90 3.34 7.26
C ASP A 69 8.40 3.06 8.69
N ALA A 70 7.75 3.65 9.70
CA ALA A 70 8.08 3.40 11.10
C ALA A 70 7.80 1.94 11.51
N GLU A 71 6.65 1.39 11.11
CA GLU A 71 6.30 -0.02 11.35
C GLU A 71 7.27 -0.98 10.66
N MET A 72 7.66 -0.70 9.41
CA MET A 72 8.64 -1.51 8.70
C MET A 72 10.02 -1.49 9.37
N ARG A 73 10.46 -0.32 9.87
CA ARG A 73 11.69 -0.21 10.66
C ARG A 73 11.62 -1.02 11.96
N ALA A 74 10.49 -1.00 12.66
CA ALA A 74 10.27 -1.81 13.85
C ALA A 74 10.38 -3.32 13.55
N ARG A 75 9.99 -3.74 12.34
CA ARG A 75 10.13 -5.11 11.83
C ARG A 75 11.52 -5.44 11.26
N GLY A 76 12.47 -4.51 11.34
CA GLY A 76 13.85 -4.69 10.89
C GLY A 76 14.09 -4.46 9.39
N TYR A 77 13.11 -3.89 8.69
CA TYR A 77 13.23 -3.50 7.29
C TYR A 77 13.64 -2.03 7.17
N TRP A 78 14.48 -1.75 6.19
CA TRP A 78 14.84 -0.39 5.81
C TRP A 78 14.46 -0.16 4.35
N LEU A 79 13.95 1.02 4.06
CA LEU A 79 13.54 1.46 2.74
C LEU A 79 14.28 2.75 2.40
N ASP A 80 15.06 2.72 1.31
CA ASP A 80 15.71 3.89 0.74
C ASP A 80 15.07 4.24 -0.60
N THR A 81 14.67 5.50 -0.75
CA THR A 81 14.20 6.04 -2.01
C THR A 81 15.39 6.49 -2.85
N LEU A 82 15.50 5.96 -4.06
CA LEU A 82 16.37 6.44 -5.11
C LEU A 82 15.51 7.04 -6.23
N ARG A 83 15.67 8.34 -6.46
CA ARG A 83 15.05 8.99 -7.62
C ARG A 83 15.92 8.72 -8.85
N TYR A 84 15.40 7.97 -9.83
CA TYR A 84 16.06 7.78 -11.12
C TYR A 84 15.48 8.78 -12.13
N PHE A 85 16.34 9.37 -12.97
CA PHE A 85 15.88 10.30 -14.00
C PHE A 85 15.75 9.63 -15.37
N THR A 86 14.50 9.70 -15.83
CA THR A 86 14.03 9.89 -17.21
C THR A 86 14.34 8.81 -18.24
N VAL A 87 13.35 7.94 -18.42
CA VAL A 87 13.12 7.33 -19.72
C VAL A 87 12.39 8.37 -20.56
N VAL A 88 12.96 8.69 -21.72
CA VAL A 88 12.24 9.43 -22.77
C VAL A 88 11.23 8.43 -23.33
N ASP A 89 9.94 8.70 -23.16
CA ASP A 89 8.91 7.87 -23.77
C ASP A 89 9.02 7.93 -25.31
N THR A 90 8.26 7.09 -26.02
CA THR A 90 8.29 7.05 -27.48
C THR A 90 7.90 8.36 -28.16
N ASN A 91 7.34 9.32 -27.41
CA ASN A 91 6.90 10.62 -27.89
C ASN A 91 7.86 11.76 -27.48
N GLY A 92 8.99 11.46 -26.83
CA GLY A 92 9.96 12.47 -26.41
C GLY A 92 9.72 13.04 -25.01
N TYR A 93 8.74 12.55 -24.25
CA TYR A 93 8.46 13.05 -22.91
C TYR A 93 9.33 12.39 -21.86
N LEU A 94 9.80 13.21 -20.94
CA LEU A 94 10.58 12.79 -19.78
C LEU A 94 9.65 12.13 -18.73
N GLN A 95 9.66 10.80 -18.65
CA GLN A 95 8.96 10.09 -17.57
C GLN A 95 9.92 9.76 -16.43
N GLY A 96 9.73 10.43 -15.29
CA GLY A 96 10.47 10.13 -14.06
C GLY A 96 10.00 8.83 -13.43
N TRP A 97 10.94 8.02 -12.96
CA TRP A 97 10.66 6.77 -12.26
C TRP A 97 11.31 6.79 -10.88
N TRP A 98 10.56 6.37 -9.88
CA TRP A 98 11.03 6.19 -8.52
C TRP A 98 11.42 4.74 -8.32
N ARG A 99 12.59 4.51 -7.71
CA ARG A 99 13.03 3.19 -7.27
C ARG A 99 13.15 3.21 -5.77
N VAL A 100 12.50 2.27 -5.10
CA VAL A 100 12.67 2.08 -3.66
C VAL A 100 13.42 0.78 -3.46
N VAL A 101 14.55 0.85 -2.78
CA VAL A 101 15.35 -0.30 -2.37
C VAL A 101 14.95 -0.66 -0.96
N TYR A 102 14.77 -1.94 -0.69
CA TYR A 102 14.54 -2.42 0.67
C TYR A 102 15.43 -3.61 0.99
N TRP A 103 15.80 -3.71 2.27
CA TRP A 103 16.59 -4.80 2.80
C TRP A 103 16.23 -5.05 4.27
N LYS A 104 16.51 -6.27 4.73
CA LYS A 104 16.39 -6.62 6.14
C LYS A 104 17.77 -6.50 6.78
N ARG A 105 17.88 -5.79 7.90
CA ARG A 105 19.17 -5.48 8.55
C ARG A 105 20.04 -6.71 8.83
N GLU A 106 19.41 -7.86 9.08
CA GLU A 106 20.07 -9.12 9.43
C GLU A 106 20.60 -9.90 8.20
N ARG A 107 20.09 -9.62 6.99
CA ARG A 107 20.56 -10.24 5.75
C ARG A 107 21.61 -9.34 5.11
N ASN A 108 22.88 -9.54 5.50
CA ASN A 108 24.03 -8.90 4.88
C ASN A 108 24.05 -9.14 3.35
N GLY A 109 23.58 -8.16 2.58
CA GLY A 109 23.85 -8.02 1.15
C GLY A 109 22.71 -8.30 0.16
N GLU A 110 21.55 -8.83 0.59
CA GLU A 110 20.39 -8.98 -0.29
C GLU A 110 19.53 -7.71 -0.30
N PHE A 111 19.57 -6.99 -1.40
CA PHE A 111 18.74 -5.82 -1.65
C PHE A 111 17.69 -6.15 -2.70
N TYR A 112 16.44 -5.79 -2.40
CA TYR A 112 15.34 -5.88 -3.34
C TYR A 112 14.89 -4.48 -3.70
N HIS A 113 14.13 -4.35 -4.78
CA HIS A 113 13.60 -3.06 -5.19
C HIS A 113 12.21 -3.17 -5.80
N ALA A 114 11.49 -2.05 -5.78
CA ALA A 114 10.29 -1.82 -6.57
C ALA A 114 10.41 -0.48 -7.29
N CYS A 115 9.78 -0.36 -8.46
CA CYS A 115 9.79 0.85 -9.27
C CYS A 115 8.36 1.29 -9.60
N ALA A 116 8.09 2.60 -9.56
CA ALA A 116 6.81 3.16 -9.96
C ALA A 116 6.94 4.61 -10.46
N SER A 117 5.87 5.15 -11.04
CA SER A 117 5.79 6.53 -11.53
C SER A 117 5.70 7.57 -10.41
N THR A 118 5.28 7.17 -9.20
CA THR A 118 5.26 8.02 -8.00
C THR A 118 6.09 7.39 -6.88
N GLU A 119 6.64 8.22 -5.99
CA GLU A 119 7.44 7.72 -4.86
C GLU A 119 6.59 6.83 -3.94
N LEU A 120 5.41 7.31 -3.56
CA LEU A 120 4.53 6.61 -2.63
C LEU A 120 4.12 5.23 -3.16
N LEU A 121 3.83 5.13 -4.47
CA LEU A 121 3.53 3.84 -5.07
C LEU A 121 4.75 2.92 -5.09
N ALA A 122 5.94 3.43 -5.42
CA ALA A 122 7.16 2.63 -5.40
C ALA A 122 7.45 2.10 -3.99
N ARG A 123 7.20 2.92 -2.95
CA ARG A 123 7.32 2.53 -1.55
C ARG A 123 6.30 1.47 -1.17
N ALA A 124 5.02 1.68 -1.48
CA ALA A 124 3.95 0.72 -1.19
C ALA A 124 4.22 -0.65 -1.83
N LEU A 125 4.67 -0.67 -3.08
CA LEU A 125 5.06 -1.91 -3.78
C LEU A 125 6.27 -2.61 -3.11
N ALA A 126 7.28 -1.84 -2.69
CA ALA A 126 8.42 -2.37 -1.95
C ALA A 126 7.99 -2.99 -0.62
N VAL A 127 7.12 -2.30 0.13
CA VAL A 127 6.56 -2.80 1.40
C VAL A 127 5.74 -4.08 1.19
N HIS A 128 4.82 -4.09 0.22
CA HIS A 128 4.04 -5.30 -0.11
C HIS A 128 4.96 -6.50 -0.37
N LYS A 129 5.98 -6.32 -1.21
CA LYS A 129 6.92 -7.41 -1.54
C LYS A 129 7.76 -7.83 -0.32
N ALA A 130 8.16 -6.88 0.52
CA ALA A 130 8.92 -7.16 1.75
C ALA A 130 8.10 -7.99 2.76
N LEU A 131 6.80 -7.70 2.89
CA LEU A 131 5.90 -8.38 3.81
C LEU A 131 5.44 -9.76 3.30
N THR A 132 5.14 -9.86 2.00
CA THR A 132 4.50 -11.07 1.43
C THR A 132 5.47 -11.98 0.68
N GLY A 133 6.64 -11.46 0.30
CA GLY A 133 7.58 -12.13 -0.60
C GLY A 133 7.12 -12.19 -2.07
N LYS A 134 6.00 -11.55 -2.42
CA LYS A 134 5.38 -11.63 -3.75
C LYS A 134 5.35 -10.26 -4.44
N GLU A 135 5.49 -10.28 -5.77
CA GLU A 135 5.20 -9.10 -6.59
C GLU A 135 3.70 -8.80 -6.57
N TRP A 136 3.36 -7.51 -6.54
CA TRP A 136 1.97 -7.08 -6.67
C TRP A 136 1.46 -7.34 -8.08
N LYS A 137 0.26 -7.93 -8.18
CA LYS A 137 -0.49 -8.09 -9.42
C LYS A 137 -1.92 -7.65 -9.14
N GLU A 138 -2.42 -6.68 -9.91
CA GLU A 138 -3.79 -6.15 -9.76
C GLU A 138 -4.85 -7.13 -10.27
#